data_AF-A0A2E8J084-F1
#
_entry.id   AF-A0A2E8J084-F1
#
_cell.length_a   1.000
_cell.length_b   1.000
_cell.length_c   1.000
_cell.angle_alpha   90.00
_cell.angle_beta   90.00
_cell.angle_gamma   90.00
#
_symmetry.space_group_name_H-M   'P 1'
#
loop_
_entity.id
_entity.type
_entity.pdbx_description
1 polymer ?
#
loop_
_entity_poly.entity_id
_entity_poly.type
_entity_poly.pdbx_seq_one_letter_code
_entity_poly.pdbx_strand_id
1 'polypeptide(L)'
;MSGLSFVERLAALDKPDEGNDTEQIWFIVRTFLGILRVLIFVSIIVIAEMLEEIFIGNLSLAVWSLIVGIPMFVLVSSLIILGNKQFVKKRPKKTAMLRPILKRV
;
A
#
# COMPACT_ATOMS: atom_id res chain seq x y z
N MET A 1 -34.77 -2.71 -34.56
CA MET A 1 -33.42 -3.24 -34.25
C MET A 1 -32.90 -2.56 -32.99
N SER A 2 -33.14 -3.12 -31.79
CA SER A 2 -32.73 -2.52 -30.50
C SER A 2 -32.02 -3.50 -29.55
N GLY A 3 -31.82 -4.75 -29.98
CA GLY A 3 -31.21 -5.81 -29.15
C GLY A 3 -29.70 -5.69 -28.93
N LEU A 4 -29.00 -4.87 -29.72
CA LEU A 4 -27.54 -4.69 -29.62
C LEU A 4 -27.11 -4.04 -28.28
N SER A 5 -27.92 -3.16 -27.71
CA SER A 5 -27.60 -2.42 -26.46
C SER A 5 -27.56 -3.30 -25.21
N PHE A 6 -28.38 -4.34 -25.13
CA PHE A 6 -28.47 -5.20 -23.95
C PHE A 6 -27.31 -6.21 -23.88
N VAL A 7 -26.94 -6.79 -25.02
CA VAL A 7 -25.81 -7.73 -25.14
C VAL A 7 -24.48 -7.01 -24.88
N GLU A 8 -24.33 -5.77 -25.36
CA GLU A 8 -23.14 -4.95 -25.15
C GLU A 8 -22.97 -4.50 -23.69
N ARG A 9 -24.09 -4.26 -22.99
CA ARG A 9 -24.11 -4.02 -21.53
C ARG A 9 -23.79 -5.27 -20.71
N LEU A 10 -24.28 -6.44 -21.12
CA LEU A 10 -23.96 -7.72 -20.49
C LEU A 10 -22.48 -8.07 -20.70
N ALA A 11 -21.95 -7.86 -21.90
CA ALA A 11 -20.53 -8.05 -22.19
C ALA A 11 -19.63 -7.06 -21.45
N ALA A 12 -20.11 -5.85 -21.16
CA ALA A 12 -19.39 -4.88 -20.32
C ALA A 12 -19.41 -5.23 -18.83
N LEU A 13 -20.41 -5.99 -18.36
CA LEU A 13 -20.52 -6.50 -16.99
C LEU A 13 -19.66 -7.75 -16.74
N ASP A 14 -19.35 -8.51 -17.80
CA ASP A 14 -18.53 -9.73 -17.74
C ASP A 14 -17.01 -9.43 -17.76
N LYS A 15 -16.61 -8.17 -17.85
CA LYS A 15 -15.20 -7.79 -17.69
C LYS A 15 -14.84 -7.80 -16.20
N PRO A 16 -13.99 -8.73 -15.73
CA PRO A 16 -13.48 -8.65 -14.37
C PRO A 16 -12.74 -7.32 -14.23
N ASP A 17 -13.12 -6.52 -13.23
CA ASP A 17 -12.50 -5.24 -12.96
C ASP A 17 -11.16 -5.50 -12.25
N GLU A 18 -10.18 -6.03 -12.98
CA GLU A 18 -8.84 -6.44 -12.48
C GLU A 18 -8.12 -5.30 -11.72
N GLY A 19 -8.52 -4.06 -11.98
CA GLY A 19 -8.06 -2.87 -11.26
C GLY A 19 -8.46 -2.83 -9.79
N ASN A 20 -9.61 -3.41 -9.42
CA ASN A 20 -10.11 -3.41 -8.05
C ASN A 20 -9.41 -4.48 -7.18
N ASP A 21 -9.14 -5.66 -7.74
CA ASP A 21 -8.57 -6.77 -6.96
C ASP A 21 -7.10 -6.53 -6.62
N THR A 22 -6.31 -6.00 -7.57
CA THR A 22 -4.90 -5.64 -7.34
C THR A 22 -4.77 -4.54 -6.26
N GLU A 23 -5.68 -3.56 -6.26
CA GLU A 23 -5.71 -2.49 -5.26
C GLU A 23 -6.03 -3.05 -3.87
N GLN A 24 -6.99 -3.96 -3.76
CA GLN A 24 -7.36 -4.62 -2.50
C GLN A 24 -6.20 -5.46 -1.92
N ILE A 25 -5.52 -6.24 -2.76
CA ILE A 25 -4.34 -7.01 -2.35
C ILE A 25 -3.26 -6.06 -1.83
N TRP A 26 -3.02 -4.95 -2.52
CA TRP A 26 -2.06 -3.95 -2.09
C TRP A 26 -2.41 -3.35 -0.71
N PHE A 27 -3.69 -3.10 -0.42
CA PHE A 27 -4.11 -2.61 0.90
C PHE A 27 -3.77 -3.59 2.03
N ILE A 28 -3.96 -4.89 1.81
CA ILE A 28 -3.60 -5.93 2.78
C ILE A 28 -2.09 -5.94 2.99
N VAL A 29 -1.31 -6.02 1.90
CA VAL A 29 0.17 -6.03 1.96
C VAL A 29 0.70 -4.78 2.64
N ARG A 30 0.18 -3.60 2.29
CA ARG A 30 0.54 -2.32 2.93
C ARG A 30 0.32 -2.35 4.43
N THR A 31 -0.77 -2.95 4.89
CA THR A 31 -1.08 -3.06 6.32
C THR A 31 -0.05 -3.94 7.03
N PHE A 32 0.27 -5.10 6.47
CA PHE A 32 1.33 -5.98 6.99
C PHE A 32 2.70 -5.30 7.01
N LEU A 33 3.09 -4.61 5.93
CA LEU A 33 4.34 -3.84 5.88
C LEU A 33 4.36 -2.73 6.94
N GLY A 34 3.21 -2.10 7.20
CA GLY A 34 3.05 -1.11 8.27
C GLY A 34 3.27 -1.71 9.66
N ILE A 35 2.68 -2.87 9.95
CA ILE A 35 2.90 -3.59 11.22
C ILE A 35 4.37 -4.00 11.36
N LEU A 36 4.95 -4.57 10.31
CA LEU A 36 6.35 -4.97 10.27
C LEU A 36 7.27 -3.78 10.58
N ARG A 37 6.99 -2.60 10.02
CA ARG A 37 7.74 -1.37 10.29
C ARG A 37 7.73 -1.00 11.78
N VAL A 38 6.59 -1.11 12.44
CA VAL A 38 6.47 -0.84 13.88
C VAL A 38 7.26 -1.88 14.67
N LEU A 39 7.17 -3.16 14.32
CA LEU A 39 7.93 -4.22 14.97
C LEU A 39 9.44 -4.00 14.87
N ILE A 40 9.94 -3.64 13.68
CA ILE A 40 11.36 -3.31 13.47
C ILE A 40 11.79 -2.18 14.41
N PHE A 41 10.99 -1.12 14.50
CA PHE A 41 11.29 0.02 15.36
C PHE A 41 11.34 -0.38 16.84
N VAL A 42 10.36 -1.17 17.29
CA VAL A 42 10.34 -1.70 18.67
C VAL A 42 11.55 -2.61 18.92
N SER A 43 11.89 -3.49 17.98
CA SER A 43 13.06 -4.37 18.10
C SER A 43 14.37 -3.59 18.21
N ILE A 44 14.54 -2.48 17.47
CA ILE A 44 15.71 -1.61 17.60
C ILE A 44 15.81 -1.08 19.03
N ILE A 45 14.72 -0.57 19.59
CA ILE A 45 14.69 -0.04 20.97
C ILE A 45 15.02 -1.15 21.98
N VAL A 46 14.36 -2.31 21.88
CA VAL A 46 14.59 -3.43 22.80
C VAL A 46 16.04 -3.90 22.75
N ILE A 47 16.61 -4.06 21.55
CA ILE A 47 18.01 -4.48 21.41
C ILE A 47 18.97 -3.39 21.90
N ALA A 48 18.67 -2.12 21.63
CA ALA A 48 19.51 -1.01 22.07
C ALA A 48 19.56 -0.89 23.59
N GLU A 49 18.42 -1.02 24.28
CA GLU A 49 18.33 -0.86 25.73
C GLU A 49 18.76 -2.12 26.50
N MET A 50 18.33 -3.31 26.04
CA MET A 50 18.51 -4.52 26.84
C MET A 50 19.81 -5.27 26.55
N LEU A 51 20.46 -5.01 25.41
CA LEU A 51 21.62 -5.78 24.94
C LEU A 51 22.86 -4.90 24.70
N GLU A 52 22.92 -3.74 25.36
CA GLU A 52 24.04 -2.80 25.23
C GLU A 52 25.39 -3.42 25.62
N GLU A 53 25.39 -4.27 26.64
CA GLU A 53 26.59 -4.91 27.20
C GLU A 53 27.19 -6.00 26.29
N ILE A 54 26.46 -6.44 25.25
CA ILE A 54 26.93 -7.47 24.32
C ILE A 54 27.70 -6.79 23.19
N PHE A 55 28.98 -7.16 23.04
CA PHE A 55 29.83 -6.68 21.96
C PHE A 55 30.06 -7.75 20.91
N ILE A 56 29.80 -7.43 19.64
CA ILE A 56 30.11 -8.28 18.48
C ILE A 56 31.03 -7.50 17.55
N GLY A 57 32.22 -8.03 17.27
CA GLY A 57 33.16 -7.41 16.33
C GLY A 57 33.63 -6.01 16.73
N ASN A 58 33.91 -5.81 18.03
CA ASN A 58 34.31 -4.52 18.64
C ASN A 58 33.24 -3.41 18.60
N LEU A 59 32.00 -3.75 18.25
CA LEU A 59 30.87 -2.84 18.27
C LEU A 59 29.78 -3.41 19.18
N SER A 60 29.11 -2.57 19.97
CA SER A 60 27.97 -3.00 20.77
C SER A 60 26.86 -3.49 19.87
N LEU A 61 26.10 -4.49 20.33
CA LEU A 61 24.94 -5.01 19.64
C LEU A 61 23.87 -3.92 19.44
N ALA A 62 23.82 -2.92 20.33
CA ALA A 62 23.01 -1.73 20.16
C ALA A 62 23.39 -0.93 18.89
N VAL A 63 24.69 -0.80 18.61
CA VAL A 63 25.16 -0.12 17.39
C VAL A 63 24.84 -0.95 16.15
N TRP A 64 25.00 -2.28 16.22
CA TRP A 64 24.60 -3.18 15.14
C TRP A 64 23.11 -3.12 14.83
N SER A 65 22.26 -3.01 15.86
CA SER A 65 20.81 -2.88 15.70
C SER A 65 20.44 -1.61 14.93
N LEU A 66 21.16 -0.52 15.14
CA LEU A 66 20.98 0.73 14.39
C LEU A 66 21.47 0.59 12.94
N ILE A 67 22.67 0.03 12.75
CA ILE A 67 23.28 -0.16 11.42
C ILE A 67 22.38 -1.00 10.52
N VAL A 68 21.72 -2.03 11.05
CA VAL A 68 20.83 -2.90 10.25
C VAL A 68 19.38 -2.41 10.28
N GLY A 69 18.89 -2.02 11.45
CA GLY A 69 17.50 -1.69 11.68
C GLY A 69 17.05 -0.41 10.96
N ILE A 70 17.87 0.64 10.95
CA ILE A 70 17.51 1.89 10.27
C ILE A 70 17.39 1.67 8.75
N PRO A 71 18.39 1.08 8.04
CA PRO A 71 18.23 0.76 6.63
C PRO A 71 17.01 -0.13 6.35
N MET A 72 16.73 -1.12 7.20
CA MET A 72 15.57 -1.99 7.00
C MET A 72 14.24 -1.24 7.17
N PHE A 73 14.16 -0.33 8.14
CA PHE A 73 13.01 0.54 8.34
C PHE A 73 12.79 1.48 7.14
N VAL A 74 13.86 2.07 6.61
CA VAL A 74 13.81 2.92 5.40
C VAL A 74 13.41 2.10 4.18
N LEU A 75 13.90 0.86 4.04
CA LEU A 75 13.55 -0.04 2.95
C LEU A 75 12.06 -0.37 2.97
N VAL A 76 11.50 -0.81 4.10
CA VAL A 76 10.06 -1.09 4.24
C VAL A 76 9.23 0.16 3.95
N SER A 77 9.67 1.32 4.46
CA SER A 77 9.01 2.60 4.21
C SER A 77 8.99 2.95 2.72
N SER A 78 10.11 2.73 2.03
CA SER A 78 10.25 2.96 0.60
C SER A 78 9.38 2.01 -0.22
N LEU A 79 9.29 0.73 0.15
CA LEU A 79 8.40 -0.24 -0.48
C LEU A 79 6.92 0.18 -0.38
N ILE A 80 6.48 0.66 0.79
CA ILE A 80 5.12 1.19 0.97
C ILE A 80 4.88 2.40 0.05
N ILE A 81 5.84 3.32 -0.05
CA ILE A 81 5.70 4.52 -0.90
C ILE A 81 5.64 4.13 -2.38
N LEU A 82 6.53 3.25 -2.83
CA LEU A 82 6.60 2.80 -4.22
C LEU A 82 5.35 2.01 -4.61
N GLY A 83 4.93 1.05 -3.79
CA GLY A 83 3.72 0.30 -4.10
C GLY A 83 2.45 1.16 -4.00
N ASN A 84 2.38 2.15 -3.11
CA ASN A 84 1.28 3.11 -3.12
C ASN A 84 1.21 3.88 -4.45
N LYS A 85 2.36 4.26 -5.02
CA LYS A 85 2.40 4.93 -6.34
C LYS A 85 1.96 3.99 -7.47
N GLN A 86 2.27 2.70 -7.37
CA GLN A 86 2.01 1.73 -8.43
C GLN A 86 0.60 1.16 -8.40
N PHE A 87 0.05 0.87 -7.22
CA PHE A 87 -1.16 0.06 -7.07
C PHE A 87 -2.40 0.86 -6.65
N VAL A 88 -2.25 2.09 -6.13
CA VAL A 88 -3.39 2.95 -5.79
C VAL A 88 -3.75 3.81 -7.00
N LYS A 89 -4.76 3.40 -7.77
CA LYS A 89 -5.29 4.22 -8.87
C LYS A 89 -5.97 5.46 -8.30
N LYS A 90 -5.57 6.66 -8.73
CA LYS A 90 -6.30 7.89 -8.43
C LYS A 90 -7.68 7.81 -9.10
N ARG A 91 -8.73 7.44 -8.35
CA ARG A 91 -10.11 7.55 -8.86
C ARG A 91 -10.34 9.00 -9.27
N PRO A 92 -10.81 9.29 -10.50
CA PRO A 92 -11.20 10.65 -10.84
C PRO A 92 -12.28 11.06 -9.84
N LYS A 93 -12.05 12.18 -9.14
CA LYS A 93 -13.08 12.84 -8.32
C LYS A 93 -14.32 12.93 -9.21
N LYS A 94 -15.36 12.14 -8.92
CA LYS A 94 -16.68 12.36 -9.51
C LYS A 94 -17.18 13.66 -8.89
N THR A 95 -16.77 14.78 -9.49
CA THR A 95 -17.40 16.08 -9.25
C THR A 95 -18.88 15.88 -9.52
N ALA A 96 -19.71 16.07 -8.50
CA ALA A 96 -21.15 15.85 -8.52
C ALA A 96 -21.93 16.87 -9.41
N MET A 97 -21.26 17.55 -10.33
CA MET A 97 -21.83 18.46 -11.31
C MET A 97 -21.28 18.01 -12.66
N LEU A 98 -22.07 17.60 -13.66
CA LEU A 98 -23.33 18.18 -14.11
C LEU A 98 -24.25 17.05 -14.59
N ARG A 99 -25.44 16.90 -13.99
CA ARG A 99 -26.57 16.31 -14.72
C ARG A 99 -27.05 17.42 -15.66
N PRO A 100 -26.89 17.32 -17.00
CA PRO A 100 -27.54 18.26 -17.87
C PRO A 100 -29.04 18.01 -17.68
N ILE A 101 -29.72 19.03 -17.19
CA ILE A 101 -31.16 19.05 -17.01
C ILE A 101 -31.73 18.66 -18.37
N LEU A 102 -32.38 17.50 -18.43
CA LEU A 102 -33.19 17.11 -19.58
C LEU A 102 -34.13 18.28 -19.86
N LYS A 103 -33.84 18.99 -20.94
CA LYS A 103 -34.69 20.03 -21.49
C LYS A 103 -35.99 19.32 -21.87
N ARG A 104 -37.02 19.45 -21.04
CA ARG A 104 -38.39 19.14 -21.44
C ARG A 104 -38.75 20.18 -22.50
N VAL A 105 -38.82 19.73 -23.75
CA VAL A 105 -39.67 20.32 -24.78
C VAL A 105 -40.53 19.18 -25.30
#